data_AF-A0A1Q5A1U4-F1
#
_entry.id   AF-A0A1Q5A1U4-F1
#
_cell.length_a   1.000
_cell.length_b   1.000
_cell.length_c   1.000
_cell.angle_alpha   90.00
_cell.angle_beta   90.00
_cell.angle_gamma   90.00
#
_symmetry.space_group_name_H-M   'P 1'
#
loop_
_entity.id
_entity.type
_entity.pdbx_description
1 polymer ?
#
loop_
_entity_poly.entity_id
_entity_poly.type
_entity_poly.pdbx_seq_one_letter_code
_entity_poly.pdbx_strand_id
1 'polypeptide(L)'
;MGIGVIGDGLRVREVRVLLDGWKPGVRARISEWRGGRYVREIRGWKHMASKEQSRYKFEIATWKLNKDFRHQRRICAEVSGHEERMPCVTIKR
;
A
#
# COMPACT_ATOMS: atom_id res chain seq x y z
N MET A 1 6.19 -8.78 -2.39
CA MET A 1 5.57 -7.55 -1.84
C MET A 1 4.73 -6.89 -2.91
N GLY A 2 3.51 -6.47 -2.57
CA GLY A 2 2.60 -5.81 -3.49
C GLY A 2 1.72 -4.79 -2.80
N ILE A 3 1.11 -3.91 -3.60
CA ILE A 3 0.08 -2.97 -3.15
C ILE A 3 -1.19 -3.21 -3.96
N GLY A 4 -2.33 -3.32 -3.26
CA GLY A 4 -3.66 -3.38 -3.84
C GLY A 4 -4.44 -2.13 -3.48
N VAL A 5 -5.12 -1.54 -4.44
CA VAL A 5 -6.00 -0.38 -4.25
C VAL A 5 -7.40 -0.78 -4.68
N ILE A 6 -8.38 -0.58 -3.79
CA ILE A 6 -9.79 -0.92 -4.02
C ILE A 6 -10.58 0.38 -4.00
N GLY A 7 -11.39 0.60 -5.03
CA GLY A 7 -12.13 1.84 -5.22
C GLY A 7 -12.88 1.88 -6.54
N ASP A 8 -13.54 3.00 -6.81
CA ASP A 8 -14.31 3.26 -8.03
C ASP A 8 -13.72 4.47 -8.75
N GLY A 9 -13.07 4.23 -9.89
CA GLY A 9 -12.36 5.27 -10.66
C GLY A 9 -11.35 6.04 -9.82
N LEU A 10 -11.64 7.33 -9.59
CA LEU A 10 -10.79 8.22 -8.81
C LEU A 10 -10.93 8.06 -7.28
N ARG A 11 -11.98 7.39 -6.81
CA ARG A 11 -12.27 7.26 -5.39
C ARG A 11 -11.65 6.01 -4.83
N VAL A 12 -10.65 6.15 -3.97
CA VAL A 12 -10.00 5.03 -3.29
C VAL A 12 -10.68 4.78 -1.96
N ARG A 13 -11.29 3.60 -1.82
CA ARG A 13 -11.96 3.16 -0.59
C ARG A 13 -10.98 2.51 0.37
N GLU A 14 -10.10 1.67 -0.15
CA GLU A 14 -9.17 0.88 0.66
C GLU A 14 -7.83 0.68 -0.05
N VAL A 15 -6.76 0.62 0.73
CA VAL A 15 -5.42 0.23 0.27
C VAL A 15 -4.91 -0.92 1.13
N ARG A 16 -4.36 -1.93 0.46
CA ARG A 16 -3.74 -3.11 1.07
C ARG A 16 -2.28 -3.18 0.65
N VAL A 17 -1.41 -3.48 1.59
CA VAL A 17 0.00 -3.78 1.32
C VAL A 17 0.25 -5.19 1.81
N LEU A 18 0.84 -6.00 0.93
CA LEU A 18 1.15 -7.40 1.16
C LEU A 18 2.66 -7.62 1.09
N LEU A 19 3.18 -8.44 1.98
CA LEU A 19 4.57 -8.87 1.97
C LEU A 19 4.59 -10.39 2.17
N ASP A 20 5.34 -11.08 1.34
CA ASP A 20 5.31 -12.53 1.26
C ASP A 20 6.13 -13.16 2.40
N GLY A 21 5.61 -14.25 2.97
CA GLY A 21 6.14 -14.91 4.15
C GLY A 21 5.68 -14.28 5.47
N TRP A 22 5.99 -14.96 6.58
CA TRP A 22 5.86 -14.36 7.92
C TRP A 22 7.12 -13.59 8.26
N LYS A 23 6.95 -12.32 8.58
CA LYS A 23 8.02 -11.39 8.94
C LYS A 23 7.51 -10.56 10.11
N PRO A 24 7.47 -11.14 11.32
CA PRO A 24 6.89 -10.47 12.49
C PRO A 24 7.54 -9.10 12.75
N GLY A 25 6.73 -8.11 13.11
CA GLY A 25 7.21 -6.78 13.49
C GLY A 25 7.40 -5.79 12.35
N VAL A 26 7.30 -6.21 11.09
CA VAL A 26 7.38 -5.27 9.95
C VAL A 26 6.22 -4.27 9.97
N ARG A 27 6.51 -3.07 9.48
CA ARG A 27 5.56 -1.98 9.34
C ARG A 27 5.45 -1.59 7.88
N ALA A 28 4.31 -1.05 7.49
CA ALA A 28 4.09 -0.48 6.16
C ALA A 28 3.57 0.96 6.27
N ARG A 29 3.90 1.79 5.29
CA ARG A 29 3.28 3.11 5.08
C ARG A 29 2.90 3.30 3.62
N ILE A 30 2.01 4.25 3.35
CA ILE A 30 1.59 4.59 1.98
C ILE A 30 1.69 6.09 1.71
N SER A 31 2.20 6.42 0.53
CA SER A 31 2.46 7.79 0.10
C SER A 31 1.92 8.05 -1.31
N GLU A 32 1.57 9.30 -1.58
CA GLU A 32 1.12 9.78 -2.89
C GLU A 32 2.31 10.27 -3.71
N TRP A 33 2.38 9.84 -4.96
CA TRP A 33 3.42 10.21 -5.92
C TRP A 33 2.81 10.72 -7.24
N ARG A 34 3.57 11.57 -7.95
CA ARG A 34 3.22 12.06 -9.29
C ARG A 34 4.48 12.25 -10.11
N GLY A 35 4.51 11.67 -11.31
CA GLY A 35 5.66 11.81 -12.22
C GLY A 35 7.00 11.42 -11.57
N GLY A 36 7.00 10.37 -10.74
CA GLY A 36 8.19 9.92 -10.01
C GLY A 36 8.58 10.78 -8.81
N ARG A 37 7.82 11.83 -8.46
CA ARG A 37 8.08 12.67 -7.29
C ARG A 37 7.09 12.40 -6.17
N TYR A 38 7.60 12.41 -4.94
CA TYR A 38 6.78 12.37 -3.72
C TYR A 38 5.91 13.62 -3.65
N VAL A 39 4.65 13.45 -3.22
CA VAL A 39 3.69 14.54 -3.06
C VAL A 39 3.35 14.71 -1.57
N ARG A 40 2.91 13.63 -0.91
CA ARG A 40 2.55 13.62 0.51
C ARG A 40 2.41 12.21 1.06
N GLU A 41 2.43 12.09 2.37
CA GLU A 41 2.02 10.88 3.06
C GLU A 41 0.49 10.75 2.98
N ILE A 42 0.00 9.52 2.75
CA ILE A 42 -1.43 9.20 2.83
C ILE A 42 -1.73 8.61 4.21
N ARG A 43 -0.93 7.63 4.64
CA ARG A 43 -0.95 7.03 5.99
C ARG A 43 0.46 6.59 6.37
N GLY A 44 0.88 6.95 7.57
CA GLY A 44 2.18 6.60 8.13
C GLY A 44 2.30 5.13 8.54
N TRP A 45 3.42 4.83 9.20
CA TRP A 45 3.84 3.47 9.55
C TRP A 45 2.85 2.74 10.46
N LYS A 46 2.29 1.65 9.96
CA LYS A 46 1.38 0.73 10.66
C LYS A 46 2.00 -0.66 10.72
N HIS A 47 1.91 -1.34 11.86
CA HIS A 47 2.30 -2.75 11.96
C HIS A 47 1.46 -3.61 11.01
N MET A 48 2.15 -4.51 10.30
CA MET A 48 1.50 -5.50 9.47
C MET A 48 1.06 -6.68 10.35
N ALA A 49 -0.02 -7.34 9.96
CA ALA A 49 -0.53 -8.52 10.61
C ALA A 49 -0.13 -9.77 9.84
N SER A 50 0.42 -10.77 10.54
CA SER A 50 0.72 -12.07 9.96
C SER A 50 -0.58 -12.83 9.68
N LYS A 51 -0.72 -13.33 8.46
CA LYS A 51 -1.88 -14.10 8.00
C LYS A 51 -1.43 -15.34 7.26
N GLU A 52 -2.33 -16.32 7.21
CA GLU A 52 -2.20 -17.52 6.42
C GLU A 52 -3.51 -17.78 5.69
N GLN A 53 -3.46 -18.01 4.37
CA GLN A 53 -4.60 -18.34 3.54
C GLN A 53 -4.22 -19.45 2.57
N SER A 54 -4.94 -20.58 2.57
CA SER A 54 -4.65 -21.72 1.67
C SER A 54 -3.17 -22.16 1.69
N ARG A 55 -2.57 -22.24 2.89
CA ARG A 55 -1.13 -22.53 3.14
C ARG A 55 -0.15 -21.41 2.70
N TYR A 56 -0.65 -20.31 2.15
CA TYR A 56 0.17 -19.15 1.82
C TYR A 56 0.30 -18.20 3.02
N LYS A 57 1.53 -17.92 3.44
CA LYS A 57 1.86 -17.05 4.58
C LYS A 57 2.27 -15.67 4.08
N PHE A 58 1.74 -14.63 4.70
CA PHE A 58 2.03 -13.25 4.33
C PHE A 58 1.80 -12.29 5.49
N GLU A 59 2.43 -11.13 5.41
CA GLU A 59 2.13 -9.96 6.22
C GLU A 59 1.18 -9.04 5.46
N ILE A 60 0.20 -8.45 6.14
CA ILE A 60 -0.73 -7.48 5.54
C ILE A 60 -0.93 -6.23 6.39
N ALA A 61 -0.90 -5.07 5.74
CA ALA A 61 -1.46 -3.83 6.29
C ALA A 61 -2.63 -3.37 5.42
N THR A 62 -3.71 -2.94 6.06
CA THR A 62 -4.90 -2.42 5.39
C THR A 62 -5.30 -1.08 5.97
N TRP A 63 -5.61 -0.12 5.08
CA TRP A 63 -6.15 1.18 5.45
C TRP A 63 -7.42 1.47 4.67
N LYS A 64 -8.49 1.80 5.40
CA LYS A 64 -9.67 2.45 4.83
C LYS A 64 -9.36 3.93 4.65
N LEU A 65 -9.48 4.42 3.42
CA LEU A 65 -9.16 5.81 3.06
C LEU A 65 -10.41 6.61 2.72
N ASN A 66 -11.33 6.01 1.95
CA ASN A 66 -12.52 6.66 1.41
C ASN A 66 -12.25 8.09 0.89
N LYS A 67 -11.26 8.22 0.01
CA LYS A 67 -10.71 9.51 -0.43
C LYS A 67 -10.58 9.57 -1.94
N ASP A 68 -10.86 10.73 -2.51
CA ASP A 68 -10.69 10.99 -3.93
C ASP A 68 -9.23 11.37 -4.26
N PHE A 69 -8.75 10.81 -5.36
CA PHE A 69 -7.43 11.09 -5.92
C PHE A 69 -7.59 11.73 -7.29
N ARG A 70 -6.62 12.56 -7.68
CA ARG A 70 -6.59 13.09 -9.05
C ARG A 70 -6.15 12.00 -10.03
N HIS A 71 -6.49 12.16 -11.31
CA HIS A 71 -6.01 11.29 -12.37
C HIS A 71 -4.47 11.24 -12.40
N GLN A 72 -3.90 10.08 -12.71
CA GLN A 72 -2.45 9.79 -12.77
C GLN A 72 -1.68 9.96 -11.45
N ARG A 73 -2.38 10.09 -10.31
CA ARG A 73 -1.71 9.97 -9.01
C ARG A 73 -1.34 8.53 -8.76
N ARG A 74 -0.18 8.31 -8.14
CA ARG A 74 0.30 6.98 -7.76
C ARG A 74 0.21 6.84 -6.25
N ILE A 75 -0.27 5.70 -5.78
CA ILE A 75 -0.15 5.31 -4.38
C ILE A 75 0.99 4.31 -4.32
N CYS A 76 2.04 4.64 -3.57
CA CYS A 76 3.20 3.79 -3.37
C CYS A 76 3.22 3.28 -1.94
N ALA A 77 3.75 2.07 -1.76
CA ALA A 77 3.90 1.44 -0.45
C ALA A 77 5.38 1.24 -0.12
N GLU A 78 5.71 1.49 1.14
CA GLU A 78 7.02 1.19 1.71
C GLU A 78 6.82 0.24 2.88
N VAL A 79 7.73 -0.71 3.04
CA VAL A 79 7.76 -1.69 4.14
C VAL A 79 9.11 -1.59 4.82
N SER A 80 9.11 -1.54 6.14
CA SER A 80 10.33 -1.42 6.94
C SER A 80 11.27 -2.60 6.72
N GLY A 81 12.55 -2.33 6.42
CA GLY A 81 13.55 -3.35 6.12
C GLY A 81 13.40 -4.00 4.74
N HIS A 82 12.57 -3.39 3.87
CA HIS A 82 12.28 -3.82 2.50
C HIS A 82 12.11 -2.59 1.57
N GLU A 83 12.79 -1.49 1.87
CA GLU A 83 12.65 -0.20 1.18
C GLU A 83 13.11 -0.25 -0.30
N GLU A 84 13.96 -1.23 -0.66
CA GLU A 84 14.45 -1.42 -2.02
C GLU A 84 13.34 -1.80 -3.02
N ARG A 85 12.17 -2.20 -2.53
CA ARG A 85 10.99 -2.53 -3.34
C ARG A 85 9.81 -1.64 -2.95
N MET A 86 9.60 -0.57 -3.73
CA MET A 86 8.47 0.37 -3.55
C MET A 86 7.40 0.17 -4.65
N PRO A 87 6.49 -0.81 -4.51
CA PRO A 87 5.41 -1.01 -5.47
C PRO A 87 4.44 0.18 -5.43
N CYS A 88 3.95 0.56 -6.60
CA CYS A 88 3.01 1.66 -6.75
C CYS A 88 1.87 1.30 -7.70
N VAL A 89 0.66 1.76 -7.39
CA VAL A 89 -0.50 1.67 -8.27
C VAL A 89 -0.89 3.06 -8.75
N THR A 90 -1.12 3.21 -10.05
CA THR A 90 -1.58 4.46 -10.66
C THR A 90 -3.10 4.52 -10.67
N ILE A 91 -3.66 5.58 -10.08
CA ILE A 91 -5.09 5.88 -10.12
C ILE A 91 -5.43 6.47 -11.49
N LYS A 92 -6.40 5.85 -12.16
CA LYS A 92 -6.95 6.28 -13.44
C LYS A 92 -8.44 6.56 -13.29
N ARG A 93 -9.00 7.33 -14.22
CA ARG A 93 -10.45 7.59 -14.25
C ARG A 93 -11.16 6.32 -14.67
#